data_AF-A0A536YJQ6-F1
#
_entry.id   AF-A0A536YJQ6-F1
#
_cell.length_a   1.000
_cell.length_b   1.000
_cell.length_c   1.000
_cell.angle_alpha   90.00
_cell.angle_beta   90.00
_cell.angle_gamma   90.00
#
_symmetry.space_group_name_H-M   'P 1'
#
loop_
_entity.id
_entity.type
_entity.pdbx_description
1 polymer ?
#
loop_
_entity_poly.entity_id
_entity_poly.type
_entity_poly.pdbx_seq_one_letter_code
_entity_poly.pdbx_strand_id
1 'polypeptide(L)'
;MRVPVIYIIRNLFARRLTTALTAGGMALVVYVFATVLMLSAGLKATLVATGQDDNVLVIRRGSQTEVQSGIDRMQAGVVESLPDILV
;
A
#
# COMPACT_ATOMS: atom_id res chain seq x y z
N MET A 1 12.04 -43.03 -1.62
CA MET A 1 12.94 -42.79 -0.46
C MET A 1 12.15 -42.11 0.64
N ARG A 2 11.88 -42.79 1.76
CA ARG A 2 11.18 -42.17 2.92
C ARG A 2 12.23 -41.39 3.72
N VAL A 3 12.25 -40.07 3.55
CA VAL A 3 13.09 -39.20 4.38
C VAL A 3 12.64 -39.37 5.83
N PRO A 4 13.52 -39.73 6.78
CA PRO A 4 13.12 -39.92 8.16
C PRO A 4 12.92 -38.56 8.85
N VAL A 5 11.76 -37.93 8.60
CA VAL A 5 11.35 -36.63 9.16
C VAL A 5 11.43 -36.63 10.69
N ILE A 6 11.11 -37.76 11.32
CA ILE A 6 11.21 -37.98 12.77
C ILE A 6 12.64 -37.77 13.28
N TYR A 7 13.66 -38.17 12.53
CA TYR A 7 15.05 -38.00 12.92
C TYR A 7 15.50 -36.53 12.80
N ILE A 8 15.05 -35.84 11.75
CA ILE A 8 15.33 -34.41 11.52
C ILE A 8 14.76 -33.57 12.66
N ILE A 9 13.49 -33.78 13.03
CA ILE A 9 12.82 -33.06 14.12
C ILE A 9 13.54 -33.32 15.45
N ARG A 10 13.90 -34.58 15.74
CA ARG A 10 14.62 -34.92 16.98
C ARG A 10 16.00 -34.25 17.06
N ASN A 11 16.70 -34.15 15.93
CA ASN A 11 17.99 -33.48 15.84
C ASN A 11 17.88 -31.95 16.00
N LEU A 12 16.82 -31.32 15.46
CA LEU A 12 16.53 -29.90 15.71
C LEU A 12 16.30 -29.64 17.20
N PHE A 13 15.54 -30.50 17.88
CA PHE A 13 15.30 -30.38 19.32
C PHE A 13 16.57 -30.60 20.15
N ALA A 14 17.46 -31.50 19.74
CA ALA A 14 18.75 -31.71 20.38
C ALA A 14 19.65 -30.47 20.31
N ARG A 15 19.54 -29.66 19.23
CA ARG A 15 20.27 -28.39 19.04
C ARG A 15 19.33 -27.19 19.05
N ARG A 16 18.43 -27.15 20.03
CA ARG A 16 17.38 -26.13 20.18
C ARG A 16 17.88 -24.69 20.13
N LEU A 17 19.01 -24.38 20.76
CA LEU A 17 19.50 -23.00 20.86
C LEU A 17 20.01 -22.46 19.53
N THR A 18 20.90 -23.20 18.85
CA THR A 18 21.43 -22.78 17.55
C THR A 18 20.36 -22.82 16.46
N THR A 19 19.47 -23.80 16.49
CA THR A 19 18.33 -23.89 15.58
C THR A 19 17.39 -22.69 15.74
N ALA A 20 17.04 -22.33 16.98
CA ALA A 20 16.18 -21.17 17.25
C ALA A 20 16.84 -19.86 16.81
N LEU A 21 18.15 -19.70 17.02
CA LEU A 21 18.89 -18.53 16.55
C LEU A 21 18.89 -18.42 15.01
N THR A 22 19.12 -19.52 14.29
CA THR A 22 19.09 -19.51 12.82
C THR A 22 17.69 -19.25 12.28
N ALA A 23 16.67 -19.94 12.82
CA ALA A 23 15.28 -19.72 12.44
C ALA A 23 14.82 -18.29 12.76
N GLY A 24 15.21 -17.76 13.92
CA GLY A 24 14.92 -16.39 14.33
C GLY A 24 15.57 -15.35 13.42
N GLY A 25 16.83 -15.56 13.03
CA GLY A 25 17.51 -14.71 12.05
C GLY A 25 16.78 -14.67 10.71
N MET A 26 16.39 -15.83 10.19
CA MET A 26 15.61 -15.91 8.94
C MET A 26 14.23 -15.25 9.08
N ALA A 27 13.54 -15.47 10.19
CA ALA A 27 12.24 -14.87 10.46
C ALA A 27 12.32 -13.34 10.54
N LEU A 28 13.35 -12.80 11.20
CA LEU A 28 13.57 -11.36 11.29
C LEU A 28 13.79 -10.72 9.92
N VAL A 29 14.61 -11.34 9.06
CA VAL A 29 14.84 -10.86 7.69
C VAL A 29 13.56 -10.83 6.88
N VAL A 30 12.76 -11.91 6.92
CA VAL A 30 11.47 -11.99 6.23
C VAL A 30 10.50 -10.92 6.75
N TYR A 31 10.46 -10.72 8.07
CA TYR A 31 9.61 -9.70 8.69
C TYR A 31 9.93 -8.29 8.20
N VAL A 32 11.22 -7.90 8.22
CA VAL A 32 11.66 -6.59 7.75
C VAL A 32 11.34 -6.42 6.27
N PHE A 33 11.62 -7.45 5.46
CA PHE A 33 11.34 -7.40 4.02
C PHE A 33 9.85 -7.22 3.72
N ALA A 34 8.98 -7.98 4.41
CA ALA A 34 7.53 -7.84 4.28
C ALA A 34 7.05 -6.44 4.71
N THR A 35 7.62 -5.88 5.78
CA THR A 35 7.27 -4.53 6.26
C THR A 35 7.58 -3.46 5.22
N VAL A 36 8.75 -3.54 4.57
CA VAL A 36 9.12 -2.59 3.50
C VAL A 36 8.21 -2.72 2.29
N LEU A 37 7.82 -3.94 1.90
CA LEU A 37 6.87 -4.16 0.81
C LEU A 37 5.49 -3.59 1.14
N MET A 38 5.00 -3.79 2.37
CA MET A 38 3.74 -3.21 2.83
C MET A 38 3.79 -1.68 2.81
N LEU A 39 4.89 -1.07 3.26
CA LEU A 39 5.06 0.38 3.19
C LEU A 39 5.05 0.89 1.75
N SER A 40 5.78 0.23 0.84
CA SER A 40 5.80 0.58 -0.57
C SER A 40 4.41 0.48 -1.21
N ALA A 41 3.66 -0.58 -0.89
CA ALA A 41 2.30 -0.76 -1.36
C ALA A 41 1.35 0.32 -0.80
N GLY A 42 1.46 0.64 0.49
CA GLY A 42 0.66 1.69 1.14
C GLY A 42 0.93 3.07 0.54
N LEU A 43 2.20 3.41 0.30
CA LEU A 43 2.59 4.65 -0.37
C LEU A 43 2.05 4.69 -1.80
N LYS A 44 2.19 3.60 -2.57
CA LYS A 44 1.64 3.55 -3.93
C LYS A 44 0.13 3.74 -3.93
N ALA A 45 -0.59 3.12 -2.98
CA ALA A 45 -2.03 3.26 -2.88
C ALA A 45 -2.45 4.73 -2.61
N THR A 46 -1.74 5.45 -1.74
CA THR A 46 -2.07 6.84 -1.43
C THR A 46 -1.65 7.82 -2.52
N LEU A 47 -0.51 7.58 -3.18
CA LEU A 47 -0.02 8.43 -4.28
C LEU A 47 -0.79 8.22 -5.59
N VAL A 48 -1.26 7.00 -5.88
CA VAL A 48 -2.06 6.72 -7.08
C VAL A 48 -3.49 7.20 -6.92
N ALA A 49 -4.05 7.23 -5.71
CA ALA A 49 -5.39 7.77 -5.47
C ALA A 49 -5.55 9.23 -5.94
N THR A 50 -4.47 10.04 -5.88
CA THR A 50 -4.49 11.43 -6.38
C THR A 50 -4.39 11.54 -7.90
N GLY A 51 -4.01 10.49 -8.61
CA GLY A 51 -3.79 10.50 -10.06
C GLY A 51 -4.60 9.44 -10.82
N GLN A 52 -5.77 9.05 -10.31
CA GLN A 52 -6.69 8.19 -11.07
C GLN A 52 -7.26 8.98 -12.26
N ASP A 53 -7.35 8.33 -13.43
CA ASP A 53 -7.90 8.94 -14.66
C ASP A 53 -9.36 9.41 -14.48
N ASP A 54 -10.04 8.88 -13.46
CA ASP A 54 -11.41 9.24 -13.08
C ASP A 54 -11.50 10.54 -12.24
N ASN A 55 -10.37 11.10 -11.78
CA ASN A 55 -10.35 12.36 -11.05
C ASN A 55 -10.33 13.54 -12.03
N VAL A 56 -11.39 14.34 -12.03
CA VAL A 56 -11.51 15.51 -12.90
C VAL A 56 -11.19 16.80 -12.13
N LEU A 57 -10.24 17.59 -12.64
CA LEU A 57 -9.91 18.91 -12.11
C LEU A 57 -10.67 20.01 -12.87
N VAL A 58 -11.49 20.79 -12.16
CA VAL A 58 -12.26 21.91 -12.73
C VAL A 58 -11.77 23.25 -12.17
N ILE A 59 -11.39 24.16 -13.07
CA ILE A 59 -10.94 25.52 -12.72
C ILE A 59 -11.83 26.59 -13.34
N ARG A 60 -12.02 27.71 -12.65
CA ARG A 60 -12.78 28.86 -13.17
C ARG A 60 -12.09 29.41 -14.41
N ARG A 61 -12.87 29.69 -15.46
CA ARG A 61 -12.38 30.34 -16.68
C ARG A 61 -11.67 31.66 -16.34
N GLY A 62 -10.38 31.77 -16.70
CA GLY A 62 -9.52 32.91 -16.40
C GLY A 62 -8.59 32.73 -15.20
N SER A 63 -8.68 31.63 -14.45
CA SER A 63 -7.69 31.26 -13.43
C SER A 63 -6.51 30.50 -14.04
N GLN A 64 -5.28 30.80 -13.60
CA GLN A 64 -4.08 30.05 -13.98
C GLN A 64 -3.73 28.93 -12.99
N THR A 65 -4.27 28.97 -11.76
CA THR A 65 -3.94 28.00 -10.70
C THR A 65 -5.16 27.67 -9.86
N GLU A 66 -5.17 26.51 -9.19
CA GLU A 66 -6.23 26.12 -8.24
C GLU A 66 -6.45 27.17 -7.16
N VAL A 67 -5.36 27.74 -6.63
CA VAL A 67 -5.39 28.75 -5.56
C VAL A 67 -6.14 30.02 -5.97
N GLN A 68 -6.08 30.39 -7.25
CA GLN A 68 -6.81 31.53 -7.80
C GLN A 68 -8.22 31.15 -8.28
N SER A 69 -8.53 29.86 -8.36
CA SER A 69 -9.81 29.32 -8.79
C SER A 69 -10.79 29.22 -7.62
N GLY A 70 -11.19 30.36 -7.07
CA GLY A 70 -12.32 30.43 -6.14
C GLY A 70 -13.63 30.14 -6.88
N ILE A 71 -14.10 28.89 -6.81
CA ILE A 71 -15.42 28.46 -7.30
C ILE A 71 -16.37 28.47 -6.10
N ASP A 72 -17.50 29.15 -6.22
CA ASP A 72 -18.52 29.17 -5.16
C ASP A 72 -19.24 27.80 -5.08
N ARG A 73 -19.71 27.41 -3.90
CA ARG A 73 -20.31 26.09 -3.66
C ARG A 73 -21.54 25.83 -4.53
N MET A 74 -22.28 26.89 -4.86
CA MET A 74 -23.42 26.80 -5.78
C MET A 74 -23.00 26.49 -7.22
N GLN A 75 -21.82 26.95 -7.65
CA GLN A 75 -21.26 26.65 -8.97
C GLN A 75 -20.65 25.25 -9.03
N ALA A 76 -20.04 24.79 -7.94
CA ALA A 76 -19.56 23.41 -7.81
C ALA A 76 -20.71 22.40 -7.95
N GLY A 77 -21.87 22.68 -7.35
CA GLY A 77 -23.06 21.82 -7.46
C GLY A 77 -23.60 21.65 -8.88
N VAL A 78 -23.34 22.59 -9.80
CA VAL A 78 -23.69 22.44 -11.22
C VAL A 78 -22.80 21.40 -11.90
N VAL A 79 -21.52 21.35 -11.54
CA VAL A 79 -20.57 20.36 -12.04
C VAL A 79 -20.92 18.98 -11.51
N GLU A 80 -21.22 18.87 -10.21
CA GLU A 80 -21.66 17.62 -9.58
C GLU A 80 -22.96 17.05 -10.18
N SER A 81 -23.78 17.88 -10.82
CA SER A 81 -25.04 17.44 -11.46
C SER A 81 -24.86 16.79 -12.83
N LEU A 82 -23.64 16.77 -13.39
CA LEU A 82 -23.35 16.15 -14.68
C LEU A 82 -23.41 14.61 -14.56
N PRO A 83 -24.02 13.92 -15.54
CA PRO A 83 -24.28 12.48 -15.46
C PRO A 83 -23.00 11.61 -15.43
N ASP A 84 -21.87 12.15 -15.91
CA ASP A 84 -20.58 11.46 -15.95
C ASP A 84 -19.71 11.72 -14.70
N ILE A 85 -20.20 12.52 -13.74
CA ILE A 85 -19.45 12.89 -12.52
C ILE A 85 -20.08 12.20 -11.31
N LEU A 86 -19.27 11.37 -10.64
CA LEU A 86 -19.62 10.72 -9.38
C LEU A 86 -18.99 11.51 -8.22
N VAL A 87 -19.80 11.86 -7.23
CA VAL A 87 -19.43 12.63 -6.03
C VAL A 87 -19.41 11.74 -4.80
#